data_AF-A0A7L5X9W8-F1
#
_entry.id   AF-A0A7L5X9W8-F1
#
_cell.length_a   1.000
_cell.length_b   1.000
_cell.length_c   1.000
_cell.angle_alpha   90.00
_cell.angle_beta   90.00
_cell.angle_gamma   90.00
#
_symmetry.space_group_name_H-M   'P 1'
#
loop_
_entity.id
_entity.type
_entity.pdbx_description
1 polymer ?
#
loop_
_entity_poly.entity_id
_entity_poly.type
_entity_poly.pdbx_seq_one_letter_code
_entity_poly.pdbx_strand_id
1 'polypeptide(L)'
;MKNKYSFDLLTKQKFPSNEAEEFIFWKMLNILEKGTIKHSFDNLNELYSELSFDDYYIAHNLIASKGKRKIFKGRVFISKKNDLISFLNESFTINDVRCFLISPVSPNESEYVIYIDEEQIHLYCS
;
A
#
# COMPACT_ATOMS: atom_id res chain seq x y z
N MET A 1 17.89 -4.37 -16.69
CA MET A 1 17.89 -3.37 -15.60
C MET A 1 17.35 -4.04 -14.35
N LYS A 2 18.11 -4.06 -13.25
CA LYS A 2 17.58 -4.56 -11.96
C LYS A 2 16.61 -3.50 -11.44
N ASN A 3 15.31 -3.72 -11.58
CA ASN A 3 14.32 -2.99 -10.78
C ASN A 3 14.60 -3.33 -9.31
N LYS A 4 15.46 -2.57 -8.65
CA LYS A 4 15.56 -2.58 -7.19
C LYS A 4 14.25 -1.97 -6.70
N TYR A 5 13.29 -2.85 -6.40
CA TYR A 5 12.13 -2.51 -5.59
C TYR A 5 12.68 -2.26 -4.19
N SER A 6 12.91 -0.98 -3.91
CA SER A 6 13.56 -0.56 -2.69
C SER A 6 12.48 0.03 -1.80
N PHE A 7 11.94 -0.81 -0.92
CA PHE A 7 11.47 -0.33 0.36
C PHE A 7 12.67 0.03 1.26
N ASP A 8 13.88 0.30 0.73
CA ASP A 8 15.12 0.32 1.51
C ASP A 8 15.10 1.39 2.61
N LEU A 9 14.25 2.41 2.45
CA LEU A 9 14.02 3.50 3.40
C LEU A 9 12.88 3.22 4.42
N LEU A 10 12.14 2.13 4.23
CA LEU A 10 11.04 1.75 5.12
C LEU A 10 11.57 0.85 6.26
N THR A 11 11.28 1.22 7.50
CA THR A 11 11.39 0.30 8.65
C THR A 11 10.27 -0.74 8.55
N LYS A 12 10.65 -2.02 8.40
CA LYS A 12 9.75 -3.12 8.02
C LYS A 12 9.67 -4.19 9.09
N GLN A 13 8.45 -4.67 9.32
CA GLN A 13 8.23 -6.00 9.90
C GLN A 13 7.83 -6.97 8.78
N LYS A 14 8.46 -8.16 8.79
CA LYS A 14 8.18 -9.21 7.80
C LYS A 14 6.96 -10.04 8.22
N PHE A 15 6.25 -10.55 7.23
CA PHE A 15 5.22 -11.55 7.44
C PHE A 15 5.79 -12.91 7.87
N PRO A 16 4.99 -13.73 8.57
CA PRO A 16 5.40 -15.07 8.98
C PRO A 16 5.58 -16.04 7.81
N SER A 17 4.91 -15.81 6.67
CA SER A 17 5.08 -16.59 5.44
C SER A 17 4.74 -15.78 4.18
N ASN A 18 5.16 -16.28 3.02
CA ASN A 18 4.84 -15.68 1.72
C ASN A 18 3.33 -15.78 1.40
N GLU A 19 2.67 -16.85 1.85
CA GLU A 19 1.23 -17.04 1.66
C GLU A 19 0.42 -16.00 2.44
N ALA A 20 0.86 -15.67 3.67
CA ALA A 20 0.23 -14.62 4.46
C ALA A 20 0.40 -13.24 3.81
N GLU A 21 1.59 -12.96 3.29
CA GLU A 21 1.90 -11.75 2.54
C GLU A 21 1.01 -11.61 1.29
N GLU A 22 0.94 -12.67 0.49
CA GLU A 22 0.12 -12.71 -0.73
C GLU A 22 -1.38 -12.61 -0.43
N PHE A 23 -1.85 -13.24 0.64
CA PHE A 23 -3.25 -13.13 1.09
C PHE A 23 -3.64 -11.68 1.39
N ILE A 24 -2.81 -10.95 2.14
CA ILE A 24 -3.05 -9.53 2.45
C ILE A 24 -3.02 -8.68 1.18
N PHE A 25 -2.08 -8.94 0.27
CA PHE A 25 -2.05 -8.24 -1.01
C PHE A 25 -3.35 -8.39 -1.80
N TRP A 26 -3.83 -9.63 -1.99
CA TRP A 26 -5.06 -9.88 -2.74
C TRP A 26 -6.29 -9.29 -2.05
N LYS A 27 -6.32 -9.26 -0.72
CA LYS A 27 -7.38 -8.59 0.05
C LYS A 27 -7.41 -7.10 -0.26
N MET A 28 -6.27 -6.41 -0.20
CA MET A 28 -6.19 -4.98 -0.54
C MET A 28 -6.56 -4.71 -2.00
N LEU A 29 -6.05 -5.53 -2.93
CA LEU A 29 -6.36 -5.36 -4.34
C LEU A 29 -7.85 -5.57 -4.64
N ASN A 30 -8.51 -6.52 -3.98
CA ASN A 30 -9.94 -6.76 -4.18
C ASN A 30 -10.79 -5.55 -3.76
N ILE A 31 -10.41 -4.84 -2.70
CA ILE A 31 -11.06 -3.59 -2.27
C ILE A 31 -10.83 -2.49 -3.31
N LEU A 32 -9.61 -2.37 -3.83
CA LEU A 32 -9.32 -1.40 -4.89
C LEU A 32 -10.15 -1.66 -6.17
N GLU A 33 -10.28 -2.93 -6.57
CA GLU A 33 -10.92 -3.31 -7.83
C GLU A 33 -12.45 -3.30 -7.79
N LYS A 34 -13.05 -3.51 -6.61
CA LYS A 34 -14.51 -3.63 -6.44
C LYS A 34 -15.13 -2.52 -5.60
N GLY A 35 -14.32 -1.85 -4.80
CA GLY A 35 -14.76 -0.78 -3.92
C GLY A 35 -15.05 0.51 -4.67
N THR A 36 -15.52 1.49 -3.92
CA THR A 36 -15.79 2.84 -4.43
C THR A 36 -14.81 3.83 -3.82
N ILE A 37 -14.45 4.86 -4.58
CA ILE A 37 -13.69 5.98 -4.06
C ILE A 37 -14.58 6.70 -3.05
N LYS A 38 -14.19 6.66 -1.78
CA LYS A 38 -14.85 7.38 -0.69
C LYS A 38 -14.30 8.79 -0.54
N HIS A 39 -13.00 8.95 -0.79
CA HIS A 39 -12.32 10.23 -0.66
C HIS A 39 -11.10 10.28 -1.58
N SER A 40 -10.83 11.47 -2.11
CA SER A 40 -9.63 11.80 -2.88
C SER A 40 -8.89 12.89 -2.14
N PHE A 41 -7.59 12.72 -1.96
CA PHE A 41 -6.74 13.68 -1.26
C PHE A 41 -5.96 14.51 -2.26
N ASP A 42 -5.86 15.81 -2.02
CA ASP A 42 -5.09 16.70 -2.90
C ASP A 42 -3.59 16.59 -2.65
N ASN A 43 -3.19 16.12 -1.46
CA ASN A 43 -1.79 15.99 -1.07
C ASN A 43 -1.59 15.00 0.09
N LEU A 44 -0.32 14.67 0.37
CA LEU A 44 0.05 13.74 1.43
C LEU A 44 -0.31 14.22 2.84
N ASN A 45 -0.34 15.53 3.11
CA ASN A 45 -0.67 16.01 4.47
C ASN A 45 -2.11 15.69 4.84
N GLU A 46 -3.04 15.82 3.89
CA GLU A 46 -4.44 15.43 4.08
C GLU A 46 -4.58 13.92 4.32
N LEU A 47 -3.82 13.12 3.58
CA LEU A 47 -3.75 11.68 3.83
C LEU A 47 -3.25 11.40 5.26
N TYR A 48 -2.19 12.08 5.72
CA TYR A 48 -1.59 11.83 7.03
C TYR A 48 -2.53 12.15 8.20
N SER A 49 -3.44 13.13 8.04
CA SER A 49 -4.49 13.39 9.02
C SER A 49 -5.50 12.26 9.16
N GLU A 50 -5.74 11.48 8.10
CA GLU A 50 -6.66 10.33 8.13
C GLU A 50 -6.03 9.04 8.68
N LEU A 51 -4.70 8.97 8.77
CA LEU A 51 -4.01 7.79 9.30
C LEU A 51 -4.20 7.70 10.83
N SER A 52 -5.18 6.93 11.29
CA SER A 52 -5.53 6.80 12.72
C SER A 52 -4.95 5.57 13.45
N PHE A 53 -4.32 4.63 12.73
CA PHE A 53 -3.80 3.39 13.30
C PHE A 53 -2.30 3.46 13.58
N ASP A 54 -1.80 2.60 14.47
CA ASP A 54 -0.37 2.54 14.78
C ASP A 54 0.46 1.84 13.69
N ASP A 55 -0.13 0.81 13.08
CA ASP A 55 0.52 -0.07 12.10
C ASP A 55 -0.29 -0.12 10.81
N TYR A 56 0.43 -0.14 9.69
CA TYR A 56 -0.12 -0.20 8.34
C TYR A 56 0.56 -1.29 7.53
N TYR A 57 -0.24 -1.99 6.74
CA TYR A 57 0.26 -2.73 5.59
C TYR A 57 0.59 -1.75 4.48
N ILE A 58 1.73 -1.95 3.83
CA ILE A 58 2.09 -1.28 2.58
C ILE A 58 2.58 -2.31 1.57
N ALA A 59 2.06 -2.22 0.35
CA ALA A 59 2.45 -3.05 -0.78
C ALA A 59 2.74 -2.21 -2.01
N HIS A 60 3.70 -2.65 -2.83
CA HIS A 60 3.73 -2.21 -4.23
C HIS A 60 2.61 -2.93 -4.99
N ASN A 61 1.81 -2.19 -5.76
CA ASN A 61 0.81 -2.75 -6.66
C ASN A 61 1.47 -3.37 -7.91
N LEU A 62 2.20 -4.46 -7.73
CA LEU A 62 2.96 -5.12 -8.77
C LEU A 62 2.40 -6.51 -9.08
N ILE A 63 1.71 -6.60 -10.21
CA ILE A 63 1.04 -7.80 -10.69
C ILE A 63 1.57 -8.16 -12.08
N ALA A 64 1.85 -9.44 -12.29
CA ALA A 64 2.05 -9.99 -13.62
C ALA A 64 0.82 -10.77 -14.08
N SER A 65 0.50 -10.71 -15.36
CA SER A 65 -0.60 -11.48 -15.95
C SER A 65 -0.06 -12.68 -16.72
N LYS A 66 -0.59 -13.88 -16.46
CA LYS A 66 -0.37 -15.08 -17.28
C LYS A 66 -1.73 -15.60 -17.76
N GLY A 67 -2.10 -15.24 -18.99
CA GLY A 67 -3.47 -15.46 -19.48
C GLY A 67 -4.48 -14.69 -18.63
N LYS A 68 -5.52 -15.38 -18.12
CA LYS A 68 -6.53 -14.79 -17.24
C LYS A 68 -6.12 -14.71 -15.77
N ARG A 69 -4.97 -15.28 -15.38
CA ARG A 69 -4.52 -15.34 -13.99
C ARG A 69 -3.59 -14.17 -13.67
N LYS A 70 -3.94 -13.41 -12.62
CA LYS A 70 -3.05 -12.44 -11.97
C LYS A 70 -2.07 -13.17 -11.03
N ILE A 71 -0.81 -12.74 -11.03
CA ILE A 71 0.27 -13.31 -10.22
C ILE A 71 0.91 -12.16 -9.44
N PHE A 72 0.90 -12.26 -8.11
CA PHE A 72 1.58 -11.30 -7.25
C PHE A 72 3.10 -11.40 -7.44
N LYS A 73 3.74 -10.26 -7.72
CA LYS A 73 5.20 -10.14 -7.88
C LYS A 73 5.84 -9.13 -6.94
N GLY A 74 5.01 -8.44 -6.15
CA GLY A 74 5.45 -7.40 -5.24
C GLY A 74 5.96 -7.93 -3.91
N ARG A 75 5.97 -7.01 -2.95
CA ARG A 75 6.14 -7.30 -1.53
C ARG A 75 5.11 -6.55 -0.71
N VAL A 76 4.69 -7.11 0.41
CA VAL A 76 3.92 -6.44 1.46
C VAL A 76 4.76 -6.39 2.73
N PHE A 77 4.75 -5.24 3.40
CA PHE A 77 5.37 -5.05 4.70
C PHE A 77 4.37 -4.46 5.69
N ILE A 78 4.62 -4.71 6.97
CA ILE A 78 4.00 -3.94 8.05
C ILE A 78 4.98 -2.83 8.43
N SER A 79 4.47 -1.62 8.59
CA SER A 79 5.25 -0.47 9.04
C SER A 79 4.46 0.35 10.06
N LYS A 80 5.19 1.00 10.97
CA LYS A 80 4.58 1.95 11.90
C LYS A 80 4.12 3.18 11.12
N LYS A 81 3.06 3.84 11.58
CA LYS A 81 2.54 5.07 10.96
C LYS A 81 3.63 6.11 10.67
N ASN A 82 4.50 6.41 11.63
CA ASN A 82 5.54 7.43 11.46
C ASN A 82 6.62 7.02 10.45
N ASP A 83 6.97 5.73 10.41
CA ASP A 83 7.93 5.20 9.44
C ASP A 83 7.32 5.22 8.02
N LEU A 84 6.04 4.87 7.89
CA LEU A 84 5.29 4.96 6.64
C LEU A 84 5.22 6.41 6.13
N ILE A 85 4.90 7.38 6.99
CA ILE A 85 4.87 8.80 6.65
C ILE A 85 6.23 9.27 6.16
N SER A 86 7.30 8.91 6.88
CA SER A 86 8.67 9.27 6.50
C SER A 86 9.05 8.68 5.14
N PHE A 87 8.75 7.40 4.92
CA PHE A 87 8.96 6.72 3.65
C PHE A 87 8.23 7.40 2.49
N LEU A 88 6.95 7.74 2.65
CA LEU A 88 6.18 8.40 1.59
C LEU A 88 6.74 9.79 1.26
N ASN A 89 7.09 10.60 2.27
CA ASN A 89 7.72 11.89 2.04
C ASN A 89 9.04 11.77 1.27
N GLU A 90 9.89 10.81 1.66
CA GLU A 90 11.15 10.55 0.97
C GLU A 90 10.91 10.08 -0.48
N SER A 91 9.99 9.13 -0.71
CA SER A 91 9.63 8.66 -2.05
C SER A 91 9.15 9.78 -2.97
N PHE A 92 8.32 10.69 -2.47
CA PHE A 92 7.87 11.86 -3.24
C PHE A 92 9.01 12.87 -3.45
N THR A 93 9.88 13.09 -2.46
CA THR A 93 11.02 14.00 -2.57
C THR A 93 12.03 13.55 -3.63
N ILE A 94 12.26 12.25 -3.76
CA ILE A 94 13.17 11.68 -4.77
C ILE A 94 12.49 11.31 -6.09
N ASN A 95 11.19 11.59 -6.22
CA ASN A 95 10.37 11.22 -7.38
C ASN A 95 10.44 9.72 -7.73
N ASP A 96 10.44 8.84 -6.71
CA ASP A 96 10.29 7.37 -6.84
C ASP A 96 8.96 6.96 -6.18
N VAL A 97 7.88 7.60 -6.62
CA VAL A 97 6.52 7.27 -6.18
C VAL A 97 6.00 6.16 -7.08
N ARG A 98 6.00 4.93 -6.57
CA ARG A 98 5.41 3.79 -7.27
C ARG A 98 3.94 3.64 -6.87
N CYS A 99 3.19 2.85 -7.62
CA CYS A 99 1.83 2.50 -7.21
C CYS A 99 1.88 1.71 -5.88
N PHE A 100 1.33 2.30 -4.82
CA PHE A 100 1.26 1.70 -3.49
C PHE A 100 -0.19 1.38 -3.10
N LEU A 101 -0.36 0.29 -2.36
CA LEU A 101 -1.58 -0.05 -1.63
C LEU A 101 -1.26 0.02 -0.13
N ILE A 102 -2.08 0.76 0.62
CA ILE A 102 -1.91 0.93 2.06
C ILE A 102 -3.23 0.62 2.76
N SER A 103 -3.17 -0.16 3.84
CA SER A 103 -4.34 -0.51 4.66
C SER A 103 -3.93 -0.58 6.12
N PRO A 104 -4.80 -0.20 7.07
CA PRO A 104 -4.48 -0.36 8.48
C PRO A 104 -4.34 -1.83 8.86
N VAL A 105 -3.44 -2.12 9.80
CA VAL A 105 -3.38 -3.40 10.51
C VAL A 105 -4.41 -3.35 11.64
N SER A 106 -5.67 -3.60 11.32
CA SER A 106 -6.77 -3.59 12.30
C SER A 106 -7.30 -5.01 12.57
N PRO A 107 -7.60 -5.36 13.83
CA PRO A 107 -8.32 -6.59 14.17
C PRO A 107 -9.80 -6.54 13.78
N ASN A 108 -10.39 -5.35 13.63
CA ASN A 108 -11.76 -5.14 13.19
C ASN A 108 -11.75 -4.59 11.76
N GLU A 109 -12.29 -5.38 10.84
CA GLU A 109 -12.24 -5.32 9.37
C GLU A 109 -12.84 -4.05 8.73
N SER A 110 -12.43 -2.86 9.15
CA SER A 110 -12.63 -1.67 8.31
C SER A 110 -11.71 -1.79 7.10
N GLU A 111 -12.23 -2.46 6.06
CA GLU A 111 -11.58 -2.77 4.80
C GLU A 111 -11.56 -1.52 3.91
N TYR A 112 -10.70 -0.57 4.25
CA TYR A 112 -10.33 0.48 3.32
C TYR A 112 -8.91 0.28 2.82
N VAL A 113 -8.68 0.73 1.59
CA VAL A 113 -7.37 0.76 0.96
C VAL A 113 -7.12 2.16 0.47
N ILE A 114 -6.01 2.74 0.89
CA ILE A 114 -5.45 3.93 0.28
C ILE A 114 -4.59 3.47 -0.90
N TYR A 115 -4.91 3.99 -2.07
CA TYR A 115 -4.12 3.85 -3.28
C TYR A 115 -3.34 5.15 -3.51
N ILE A 116 -2.05 5.03 -3.80
CA ILE A 116 -1.16 6.16 -4.09
C ILE A 116 -0.40 5.83 -5.37
N ASP A 117 -0.36 6.76 -6.32
CA ASP A 117 0.62 6.78 -7.40
C ASP A 117 1.19 8.20 -7.59
N GLU A 118 1.89 8.45 -8.69
CA GLU A 118 2.52 9.73 -9.00
C GLU A 118 1.51 10.88 -9.17
N GLU A 119 0.26 10.58 -9.49
CA GLU A 119 -0.75 11.58 -9.87
C GLU A 119 -1.89 11.71 -8.85
N GLN A 120 -2.18 10.65 -8.10
CA GLN A 120 -3.40 10.58 -7.30
C GLN A 120 -3.25 9.80 -6.00
N ILE A 121 -4.07 10.22 -5.03
CA ILE A 121 -4.20 9.60 -3.71
C ILE A 121 -5.70 9.40 -3.42
N HIS A 122 -6.13 8.15 -3.34
CA HIS A 122 -7.55 7.81 -3.16
C HIS A 122 -7.75 6.81 -2.03
N LEU A 123 -8.82 7.00 -1.26
CA LEU A 123 -9.32 6.03 -0.29
C LEU A 123 -10.50 5.27 -0.88
N TYR A 124 -10.35 3.95 -0.97
CA TYR A 124 -11.38 3.01 -1.40
C TYR A 124 -11.98 2.30 -0.20
N CYS A 125 -13.29 2.09 -0.22
CA CYS A 125 -14.00 1.21 0.72
C CYS A 125 -14.77 0.13 -0.04
N SER A 126 -14.81 -1.08 0.53
CA SER A 126 -15.66 -2.19 0.08
C SER A 126 -17.14 -1.89 0.22
#